data_AF-A0A8J6UMH4-F1
#
_entry.id   AF-A0A8J6UMH4-F1
#
_cell.length_a   1.000
_cell.length_b   1.000
_cell.length_c   1.000
_cell.angle_alpha   90.00
_cell.angle_beta   90.00
_cell.angle_gamma   90.00
#
_symmetry.space_group_name_H-M   'P 1'
#
loop_
_entity.id
_entity.type
_entity.pdbx_description
1 polymer ?
#
loop_
_entity_poly.entity_id
_entity_poly.type
_entity_poly.pdbx_seq_one_letter_code
_entity_poly.pdbx_strand_id
1 'polypeptide(L)'
;MATHQPDANELLDTITERLDNAFAALEQATDGEGIAQEVAQINGQTQLLDGLARRLCADLTAQNQVQIEPLLRKISAMTERAIKQAECQKETAKQGILALRQTTTGVNAYQQIKKVR
;
A
#
# COMPACT_ATOMS: atom_id res chain seq x y z
N MET A 1 -24.94 24.86 -15.87
CA MET A 1 -24.42 24.39 -14.56
C MET A 1 -22.99 23.97 -14.80
N ALA A 2 -22.00 24.72 -14.31
CA ALA A 2 -20.61 24.33 -14.44
C ALA A 2 -20.36 23.15 -13.49
N THR A 3 -20.10 21.97 -14.04
CA THR A 3 -19.56 20.86 -13.25
C THR A 3 -18.18 21.29 -12.78
N HIS A 4 -18.04 21.59 -11.49
CA HIS A 4 -16.72 21.73 -10.87
C HIS A 4 -16.01 20.39 -11.01
N GLN A 5 -15.19 20.30 -12.05
CA GLN A 5 -14.29 19.18 -12.25
C GLN A 5 -13.12 19.45 -11.31
N PRO A 6 -12.90 18.61 -10.27
CA PRO A 6 -11.83 18.84 -9.32
C PRO A 6 -10.50 18.89 -10.06
N ASP A 7 -9.68 19.88 -9.71
CA ASP A 7 -8.37 20.04 -10.33
C ASP A 7 -7.41 18.92 -9.86
N ALA A 8 -6.25 18.81 -10.53
CA ALA A 8 -5.31 17.74 -10.22
C ALA A 8 -4.78 17.78 -8.77
N ASN A 9 -4.78 18.96 -8.12
CA ASN A 9 -4.35 19.12 -6.74
C ASN A 9 -5.38 18.55 -5.77
N GLU A 10 -6.66 18.89 -5.94
CA GLU A 10 -7.76 18.38 -5.11
C GLU A 10 -7.89 16.85 -5.22
N LEU A 11 -7.70 16.31 -6.43
CA LEU A 11 -7.68 14.87 -6.64
C LEU A 11 -6.48 14.21 -5.95
N LEU A 12 -5.29 14.82 -6.02
CA LEU A 12 -4.10 14.32 -5.32
C LEU A 12 -4.26 14.34 -3.80
N ASP A 13 -4.85 15.39 -3.25
CA ASP A 13 -5.12 15.49 -1.80
C ASP A 13 -6.09 14.40 -1.36
N THR A 14 -7.17 14.19 -2.11
CA THR A 14 -8.16 13.14 -1.82
C THR A 14 -7.55 11.74 -1.90
N ILE A 15 -6.70 11.47 -2.90
CA ILE A 15 -6.02 10.18 -3.04
C ILE A 15 -5.00 9.97 -1.91
N THR A 16 -4.29 11.03 -1.52
CA THR A 16 -3.31 10.97 -0.42
C THR A 16 -4.00 10.63 0.91
N GLU A 17 -5.10 11.31 1.24
CA GLU A 17 -5.87 11.05 2.45
C GLU A 17 -6.42 9.61 2.48
N ARG A 18 -6.94 9.11 1.35
CA ARG A 18 -7.44 7.74 1.24
C ARG A 18 -6.34 6.70 1.39
N LEU A 19 -5.17 6.96 0.82
CA LEU A 19 -4.00 6.10 0.99
C LEU A 19 -3.55 6.08 2.45
N ASP A 20 -3.42 7.23 3.10
CA ASP A 20 -3.03 7.31 4.51
C ASP A 20 -4.01 6.56 5.42
N ASN A 21 -5.32 6.66 5.15
CA ASN A 21 -6.35 5.92 5.88
C ASN A 21 -6.27 4.39 5.63
N ALA A 22 -6.14 3.96 4.38
CA ALA A 22 -6.02 2.54 4.03
C ALA A 22 -4.72 1.92 4.62
N PHE A 23 -3.65 2.70 4.64
CA PHE A 23 -2.39 2.33 5.26
C PHE A 23 -2.49 2.21 6.78
N ALA A 24 -3.18 3.13 7.46
CA ALA A 24 -3.44 3.03 8.89
C ALA A 24 -4.35 1.84 9.23
N ALA A 25 -5.38 1.58 8.41
CA ALA A 25 -6.27 0.44 8.57
C ALA A 25 -5.53 -0.89 8.38
N LEU A 26 -4.62 -0.97 7.40
CA LEU A 26 -3.79 -2.12 7.13
C LEU A 26 -2.85 -2.46 8.30
N GLU A 27 -2.33 -1.45 9.02
CA GLU A 27 -1.50 -1.66 10.23
C GLU A 27 -2.33 -2.22 11.40
N GLN A 28 -3.64 -1.94 11.44
CA GLN A 28 -4.56 -2.42 12.47
C GLN A 28 -5.23 -3.75 12.10
N ALA A 29 -5.19 -4.13 10.82
CA ALA A 29 -5.80 -5.36 10.33
C ALA A 29 -5.05 -6.59 10.87
N THR A 30 -5.78 -7.48 11.53
CA THR A 30 -5.24 -8.71 12.15
C THR A 30 -5.72 -9.98 11.45
N ASP A 31 -6.70 -9.88 10.57
CA ASP A 31 -7.23 -10.97 9.77
C ASP A 31 -6.84 -10.84 8.29
N GLY A 32 -6.81 -11.97 7.59
CA GLY A 32 -6.38 -12.01 6.19
C GLY A 32 -7.35 -11.31 5.24
N GLU A 33 -8.63 -11.20 5.60
CA GLU A 33 -9.66 -10.57 4.78
C GLU A 33 -9.57 -9.04 4.83
N GLY A 34 -9.39 -8.45 6.02
CA GLY A 34 -9.14 -7.02 6.18
C GLY A 34 -7.83 -6.60 5.52
N ILE A 35 -6.76 -7.39 5.66
CA ILE A 35 -5.50 -7.14 4.95
C ILE A 35 -5.72 -7.13 3.42
N ALA A 36 -6.44 -8.11 2.88
CA ALA A 36 -6.68 -8.19 1.44
C ALA A 36 -7.52 -7.02 0.91
N GLN A 37 -8.52 -6.58 1.68
CA GLN A 37 -9.38 -5.46 1.34
C GLN A 37 -8.60 -4.13 1.33
N GLU A 38 -7.79 -3.87 2.35
CA GLU A 38 -6.96 -2.65 2.41
C GLU A 38 -5.89 -2.63 1.32
N VAL A 39 -5.25 -3.77 1.04
CA VAL A 39 -4.31 -3.90 -0.08
C VAL A 39 -4.99 -3.63 -1.43
N ALA A 40 -6.22 -4.09 -1.63
CA ALA A 40 -6.99 -3.80 -2.84
C ALA A 40 -7.31 -2.29 -2.97
N GLN A 41 -7.67 -1.62 -1.86
CA GLN A 41 -7.88 -0.16 -1.86
C GLN A 41 -6.59 0.60 -2.19
N ILE A 42 -5.47 0.25 -1.55
CA ILE A 42 -4.16 0.84 -1.81
C ILE A 42 -3.81 0.72 -3.29
N ASN A 43 -3.94 -0.47 -3.86
CA ASN A 43 -3.67 -0.71 -5.28
C ASN A 43 -4.56 0.13 -6.20
N GLY A 44 -5.86 0.25 -5.90
CA GLY A 44 -6.78 1.10 -6.66
C GLY A 44 -6.39 2.57 -6.61
N GLN A 45 -6.00 3.09 -5.44
CA GLN A 45 -5.53 4.47 -5.30
C GLN A 45 -4.19 4.71 -6.01
N THR A 46 -3.25 3.76 -5.97
CA THR A 46 -1.98 3.85 -6.71
C THR A 46 -2.19 3.89 -8.23
N GLN A 47 -3.16 3.15 -8.76
CA GLN A 47 -3.51 3.20 -10.19
C GLN A 47 -4.08 4.57 -10.59
N LEU A 48 -4.93 5.17 -9.75
CA LEU A 48 -5.43 6.53 -9.97
C LEU A 48 -4.28 7.54 -9.95
N LEU A 49 -3.31 7.36 -9.05
CA LEU A 49 -2.11 8.18 -8.98
C LEU A 49 -1.27 8.09 -10.26
N ASP A 50 -1.02 6.89 -10.78
CA ASP A 50 -0.28 6.69 -12.03
C ASP A 50 -0.99 7.38 -13.21
N GLY A 51 -2.32 7.30 -13.26
CA GLY A 51 -3.14 8.02 -14.25
C GLY A 51 -2.97 9.54 -14.16
N LEU A 52 -2.99 10.11 -12.95
CA LEU A 52 -2.76 11.54 -12.71
C LEU A 52 -1.33 11.95 -13.06
N ALA A 53 -0.33 11.16 -12.67
CA ALA A 53 1.07 11.40 -12.98
C ALA A 53 1.30 11.47 -14.49
N ARG A 54 0.72 10.53 -15.26
CA ARG A 54 0.79 10.54 -16.73
C ARG A 54 0.13 11.76 -17.34
N ARG A 55 -1.04 12.15 -16.83
CA ARG A 55 -1.75 13.36 -17.27
C ARG A 55 -0.93 14.61 -17.00
N LEU A 56 -0.34 14.72 -15.81
CA LEU A 56 0.53 15.81 -15.43
C LEU A 56 1.83 15.85 -16.24
N CYS A 57 2.40 14.71 -16.60
CA CYS A 57 3.54 14.64 -17.52
C CYS A 57 3.15 15.09 -18.94
N ALA A 58 1.96 14.73 -19.41
CA ALA A 58 1.45 15.22 -20.69
C ALA A 58 1.22 16.74 -20.63
N ASP A 59 0.67 17.25 -19.52
CA ASP A 59 0.47 18.68 -19.28
C ASP A 59 1.81 19.43 -19.14
N LEU A 60 2.85 18.84 -18.53
CA LEU A 60 4.24 19.35 -18.50
C LEU A 60 4.84 19.53 -19.89
N THR A 61 4.51 18.60 -20.79
CA THR A 61 4.96 18.64 -22.18
C THR A 61 4.25 19.77 -22.95
N ALA A 62 3.09 20.23 -22.45
CA ALA A 62 2.26 21.25 -23.05
C ALA A 62 2.34 22.65 -22.39
N GLN A 63 2.63 22.77 -21.08
CA GLN A 63 2.65 24.02 -20.33
C GLN A 63 3.61 24.03 -19.11
N ASN A 64 4.12 25.24 -18.82
CA ASN A 64 5.10 25.64 -17.79
C ASN A 64 5.25 24.76 -16.53
N GLN A 65 6.50 24.35 -16.26
CA GLN A 65 6.99 23.55 -15.11
C GLN A 65 6.53 23.99 -13.71
N VAL A 66 6.21 25.27 -13.50
CA VAL A 66 6.00 25.86 -12.17
C VAL A 66 4.79 25.28 -11.43
N GLN A 67 3.74 24.84 -12.14
CA GLN A 67 2.53 24.30 -11.48
C GLN A 67 2.61 22.80 -11.18
N ILE A 68 3.58 22.07 -11.76
CA ILE A 68 3.59 20.60 -11.76
C ILE A 68 4.64 20.04 -10.79
N GLU A 69 5.66 20.82 -10.44
CA GLU A 69 6.68 20.45 -9.46
C GLU A 69 6.13 20.07 -8.06
N PRO A 70 5.12 20.77 -7.50
CA PRO A 70 4.48 20.35 -6.24
C PRO A 70 3.79 18.99 -6.36
N LEU A 71 3.22 18.68 -7.53
CA LEU A 71 2.49 17.45 -7.81
C LEU A 71 3.45 16.26 -7.93
N LEU A 72 4.57 16.45 -8.62
CA LEU A 72 5.63 15.44 -8.72
C LEU A 72 6.21 15.10 -7.35
N ARG A 73 6.41 16.09 -6.46
CA ARG A 73 6.85 15.83 -5.08
C ARG A 73 5.85 14.98 -4.30
N LYS A 74 4.54 15.28 -4.41
CA LYS A 74 3.49 14.46 -3.76
C LYS A 74 3.51 13.02 -4.28
N ILE A 75 3.54 12.82 -5.60
CA ILE A 75 3.60 11.49 -6.21
C ILE A 75 4.85 10.71 -5.74
N SER A 76 6.01 11.36 -5.70
CA SER A 76 7.26 10.74 -5.25
C SER A 76 7.19 10.31 -3.79
N ALA A 77 6.65 11.15 -2.90
CA ALA A 77 6.49 10.84 -1.49
C ALA A 77 5.54 9.64 -1.26
N MET A 78 4.45 9.56 -2.02
CA MET A 78 3.53 8.42 -1.92
C MET A 78 4.15 7.13 -2.45
N THR A 79 4.98 7.22 -3.50
CA THR A 79 5.71 6.06 -4.04
C THR A 79 6.68 5.48 -3.01
N GLU A 80 7.46 6.33 -2.33
CA GLU A 80 8.37 5.89 -1.26
C GLU A 80 7.63 5.25 -0.09
N ARG A 81 6.46 5.77 0.28
CA ARG A 81 5.64 5.23 1.38
C ARG A 81 5.10 3.84 1.04
N ALA A 82 4.55 3.66 -0.17
CA ALA A 82 4.07 2.38 -0.64
C ALA A 82 5.17 1.30 -0.64
N ILE A 83 6.39 1.65 -1.05
CA ILE A 83 7.54 0.74 -1.03
C ILE A 83 7.87 0.29 0.40
N LYS A 84 7.99 1.22 1.36
CA LYS A 84 8.27 0.89 2.76
C LYS A 84 7.22 -0.05 3.36
N GLN A 85 5.96 0.12 2.98
CA GLN A 85 4.87 -0.71 3.51
C GLN A 85 4.88 -2.12 2.93
N ALA A 86 5.19 -2.27 1.64
CA ALA A 86 5.42 -3.57 1.03
C ALA A 86 6.58 -4.32 1.71
N GLU A 87 7.64 -3.61 2.10
CA GLU A 87 8.75 -4.20 2.87
C GLU A 87 8.32 -4.66 4.26
N CYS A 88 7.48 -3.87 4.95
CA CYS A 88 6.97 -4.22 6.27
C CYS A 88 6.07 -5.47 6.23
N GLN A 89 5.15 -5.56 5.28
CA GLN A 89 4.33 -6.76 5.06
C GLN A 89 5.18 -7.99 4.76
N LYS A 90 6.24 -7.84 3.95
CA LYS A 90 7.16 -8.95 3.63
C LYS A 90 7.83 -9.51 4.88
N GLU A 91 8.28 -8.64 5.79
CA GLU A 91 8.93 -9.10 7.01
C GLU A 91 7.95 -9.73 8.00
N THR A 92 6.74 -9.19 8.13
CA THR A 92 5.66 -9.79 8.93
C THR A 92 5.28 -11.20 8.43
N ALA A 93 5.12 -11.37 7.11
CA ALA A 93 4.86 -12.69 6.51
C ALA A 93 6.00 -13.68 6.80
N LYS A 94 7.25 -13.23 6.72
CA LYS A 94 8.43 -14.05 7.02
C LYS A 94 8.48 -14.48 8.50
N GLN A 95 8.13 -13.59 9.43
CA GLN A 95 8.01 -13.92 10.85
C GLN A 95 6.91 -14.95 11.12
N GLY A 96 5.74 -14.81 10.47
CA GLY A 96 4.67 -15.80 10.54
C GLY A 96 5.09 -17.20 10.07
N ILE A 97 5.84 -17.29 8.95
CA ILE A 97 6.38 -18.56 8.44
C ILE A 97 7.37 -19.18 9.43
N LEU A 98 8.22 -18.39 10.09
CA LEU A 98 9.15 -18.88 11.11
C LEU A 98 8.42 -19.44 12.34
N ALA A 99 7.39 -18.75 12.82
CA ALA A 99 6.56 -19.22 13.94
C ALA A 99 5.83 -20.53 13.60
N LEU A 100 5.30 -20.67 12.38
CA LEU A 100 4.68 -21.90 11.89
C LEU A 100 5.68 -23.05 11.77
N ARG A 101 6.92 -22.80 11.33
CA ARG A 101 7.97 -23.85 11.31
C ARG A 101 8.35 -24.33 12.70
N GLN A 102 8.48 -23.41 13.67
CA GLN A 102 8.81 -23.76 15.05
C GLN A 102 7.70 -24.61 15.69
N THR A 103 6.43 -24.22 15.50
CA THR A 103 5.28 -24.99 15.98
C THR A 103 5.18 -26.36 15.30
N THR A 104 5.36 -26.44 13.99
CA THR A 104 5.36 -27.73 13.25
C THR A 104 6.47 -28.67 13.75
N THR A 105 7.65 -28.12 14.02
CA THR A 105 8.78 -28.89 14.57
C THR A 105 8.48 -29.40 15.98
N GLY A 106 7.87 -28.56 16.84
CA GLY A 106 7.43 -28.94 18.17
C GLY A 106 6.34 -30.02 18.17
N VAL A 107 5.36 -29.92 17.26
CA VAL A 107 4.29 -30.91 17.08
C VAL A 107 4.87 -32.25 16.62
N ASN A 108 5.80 -32.25 15.66
CA ASN A 108 6.48 -33.46 15.22
C ASN A 108 7.33 -34.10 16.34
N ALA A 109 8.06 -33.30 17.11
CA ALA A 109 8.83 -33.80 18.25
C ALA A 109 7.94 -34.47 19.32
N TYR A 110 6.80 -33.86 19.65
CA TYR A 110 5.82 -34.42 20.57
C TYR A 110 5.23 -35.75 20.07
N GLN A 111 4.89 -35.84 18.78
CA GLN A 111 4.36 -37.08 18.19
C GLN A 111 5.39 -38.21 18.18
N GLN A 112 6.68 -37.91 17.97
CA GLN A 112 7.74 -38.93 18.02
C GLN A 112 7.94 -39.46 19.45
N ILE A 113 7.90 -38.60 20.47
CA ILE A 113 8.00 -39.03 21.89
C ILE A 113 6.82 -39.94 22.28
N LYS A 114 5.61 -39.62 21.81
CA LYS A 114 4.40 -40.41 22.12
C LYS A 114 4.39 -41.79 21.45
N LYS A 115 5.10 -41.99 20.35
CA LYS A 115 5.23 -43.29 19.66
C LYS A 115 6.28 -44.23 20.29
N VAL A 116 7.18 -43.69 21.10
CA VAL A 116 8.30 -44.45 21.72
C VAL A 116 7.98 -44.87 23.17
N ARG A 117 6.86 -44.38 23.74
CA ARG A 117 6.29 -44.87 25.01
C ARG A 117 5.18 -45.87 24.75
#